data_AF-A0A9W4RFJ9-F1
#
_entry.id   AF-A0A9W4RFJ9-F1
#
_cell.length_a   1.000
_cell.length_b   1.000
_cell.length_c   1.000
_cell.angle_alpha   90.00
_cell.angle_beta   90.00
_cell.angle_gamma   90.00
#
_symmetry.space_group_name_H-M   'P 1'
#
loop_
_entity.id
_entity.type
_entity.pdbx_description
1 polymer ?
#
loop_
_entity_poly.entity_id
_entity_poly.type
_entity_poly.pdbx_seq_one_letter_code
_entity_poly.pdbx_strand_id
1 'polypeptide(L)'
;MAKPGWNDIKIEGSFKESIKRELEEGGSQVLDLQVYEGDGEIEAYAFAAVRERDGEVCGVTCLLKHMHHHEDTETLYLKEFHDIEGPYAAFAPVRILRLLSPTSDPEALAWRAQCRAFWRTPGSRRHFNPVPMKR
;
A
#
# COMPACT_ATOMS: atom_id res chain seq x y z
N MET A 1 14.63 18.10 1.99
CA MET A 1 13.22 18.47 2.27
C MET A 1 12.36 17.37 1.68
N ALA A 2 11.57 16.68 2.52
CA ALA A 2 10.60 15.69 2.04
C ALA A 2 9.62 16.35 1.05
N LYS A 3 9.28 15.64 -0.03
CA LYS A 3 8.24 16.11 -0.96
C LYS A 3 6.89 16.11 -0.24
N PRO A 4 5.98 17.07 -0.51
CA PRO A 4 4.67 17.10 0.13
C PRO A 4 3.94 15.77 -0.04
N GLY A 5 3.47 15.18 1.07
CA GLY A 5 2.77 13.90 1.08
C GLY A 5 3.67 12.66 0.95
N TRP A 6 4.97 12.78 1.21
CA TRP A 6 5.88 11.65 1.39
C TRP A 6 6.50 11.72 2.78
N ASN A 7 6.44 10.60 3.52
CA ASN A 7 7.08 10.43 4.81
C ASN A 7 8.45 9.78 4.60
N ASP A 8 9.46 10.28 5.31
CA ASP A 8 10.79 9.68 5.34
C ASP A 8 10.71 8.44 6.23
N ILE A 9 10.85 7.25 5.65
CA ILE A 9 10.84 6.00 6.41
C ILE A 9 12.22 5.37 6.41
N LYS A 10 12.65 4.96 7.61
CA LYS A 10 13.84 4.13 7.76
C LYS A 10 13.42 2.66 7.71
N ILE A 11 13.94 1.93 6.72
CA ILE A 11 13.73 0.49 6.68
C ILE A 11 14.67 -0.17 7.67
N GLU A 12 14.08 -0.80 8.69
CA GLU A 12 14.81 -1.60 9.67
C GLU A 12 14.27 -3.02 9.61
N GLY A 13 15.13 -3.97 9.23
CA GLY A 13 14.70 -5.34 8.95
C GLY A 13 14.03 -5.44 7.57
N SER A 14 12.75 -5.81 7.52
CA SER A 14 12.02 -5.94 6.26
C SER A 14 11.17 -4.73 5.92
N PHE A 15 10.85 -4.60 4.62
CA PHE A 15 9.87 -3.63 4.13
C PHE A 15 8.53 -3.80 4.83
N LYS A 16 8.08 -5.06 4.96
CA LYS A 16 6.79 -5.37 5.59
C LYS A 16 6.72 -4.87 7.03
N GLU A 17 7.74 -5.14 7.85
CA GLU A 17 7.74 -4.71 9.25
C GLU A 17 7.88 -3.19 9.38
N SER A 18 8.68 -2.55 8.52
CA SER A 18 8.86 -1.11 8.54
C SER A 18 7.60 -0.35 8.14
N ILE A 19 6.92 -0.78 7.07
CA ILE A 19 5.63 -0.21 6.63
C ILE A 19 4.55 -0.46 7.68
N LYS A 20 4.51 -1.66 8.25
CA LYS A 20 3.55 -1.96 9.31
C LYS A 20 3.72 -1.01 10.50
N ARG A 21 4.95 -0.81 10.96
CA ARG A 21 5.24 0.09 12.08
C ARG A 21 4.81 1.53 11.78
N GLU A 22 5.05 2.00 10.56
CA GLU A 22 4.59 3.33 10.13
C GLU A 22 3.05 3.44 10.16
N LEU A 23 2.34 2.46 9.57
CA LEU A 23 0.88 2.44 9.54
C LEU A 23 0.23 2.27 10.93
N GLU A 24 0.96 1.71 11.91
CA GLU A 24 0.51 1.61 13.30
C GLU A 24 0.91 2.83 14.14
N GLU A 25 1.69 3.76 13.58
CA GLU A 25 1.98 5.02 14.24
C GLU A 25 0.68 5.80 14.45
N GLY A 26 0.54 6.41 15.63
CA GLY A 26 -0.69 7.10 15.97
C GLY A 26 -1.85 6.16 16.34
N GLY A 27 -1.61 4.87 16.63
CA GLY A 27 -2.58 4.03 17.34
C GLY A 27 -3.64 3.36 16.46
N SER A 28 -3.40 3.29 15.15
CA SER A 28 -4.12 2.40 14.24
C SER A 28 -3.50 0.98 14.31
N GLN A 29 -4.21 -0.02 13.77
CA GLN A 29 -3.77 -1.42 13.82
C GLN A 29 -3.82 -2.08 12.44
N VAL A 30 -2.71 -2.65 11.99
CA VAL A 30 -2.65 -3.37 10.71
C VAL A 30 -3.17 -4.81 10.88
N LEU A 31 -4.24 -5.16 10.17
CA LEU A 31 -4.89 -6.47 10.24
C LEU A 31 -4.32 -7.47 9.22
N ASP A 32 -3.97 -7.00 8.03
CA ASP A 32 -3.23 -7.75 7.00
C ASP A 32 -2.44 -6.75 6.15
N LEU A 33 -1.28 -7.19 5.64
CA LEU A 33 -0.35 -6.40 4.85
C LEU A 33 0.34 -7.29 3.82
N GLN A 34 0.31 -6.85 2.56
CA GLN A 34 1.04 -7.46 1.46
C GLN A 34 1.92 -6.43 0.78
N VAL A 35 3.20 -6.76 0.65
CA VAL A 35 4.17 -5.98 -0.11
C VAL A 35 4.48 -6.70 -1.43
N TYR A 36 4.58 -5.93 -2.49
CA TYR A 36 4.93 -6.35 -3.83
C TYR A 36 6.12 -5.55 -4.33
N GLU A 37 6.98 -6.20 -5.12
CA GLU A 37 8.03 -5.51 -5.85
C GLU A 37 7.40 -4.45 -6.77
N GLY A 38 8.03 -3.27 -6.80
CA GLY A 38 7.62 -2.19 -7.67
C GLY A 38 8.23 -2.30 -9.07
N ASP A 39 7.99 -1.25 -9.86
CA ASP A 39 8.51 -1.11 -11.21
C ASP A 39 9.11 0.27 -11.44
N GLY A 40 10.24 0.30 -12.15
CA GLY A 40 10.91 1.54 -12.54
C GLY A 40 11.31 2.42 -11.36
N GLU A 41 10.53 3.46 -11.09
CA GLU A 41 10.79 4.44 -10.02
C GLU A 41 10.19 4.06 -8.66
N ILE A 42 9.27 3.09 -8.62
CA ILE A 42 8.66 2.58 -7.39
C ILE A 42 9.41 1.32 -6.99
N GLU A 43 9.92 1.29 -5.76
CA GLU A 43 10.65 0.15 -5.20
C GLU A 43 9.67 -0.94 -4.74
N ALA A 44 8.56 -0.52 -4.11
CA ALA A 44 7.54 -1.44 -3.64
C ALA A 44 6.15 -0.82 -3.59
N TYR A 45 5.14 -1.67 -3.79
CA TYR A 45 3.74 -1.38 -3.52
C TYR A 45 3.30 -2.17 -2.31
N ALA A 46 2.65 -1.53 -1.34
CA ALA A 46 2.05 -2.21 -0.21
C ALA A 46 0.54 -2.00 -0.18
N PHE A 47 -0.19 -3.02 0.24
CA PHE A 47 -1.63 -2.93 0.51
C PHE A 47 -1.89 -3.43 1.91
N ALA A 48 -2.62 -2.64 2.69
CA ALA A 48 -2.97 -2.93 4.06
C ALA A 48 -4.48 -2.83 4.30
N ALA A 49 -4.98 -3.66 5.21
CA ALA A 49 -6.23 -3.40 5.92
C ALA A 49 -5.87 -2.82 7.29
N VAL A 50 -6.25 -1.57 7.55
CA VAL A 50 -5.90 -0.83 8.75
C VAL A 50 -7.17 -0.55 9.53
N ARG A 51 -7.20 -0.97 10.80
CA ARG A 51 -8.24 -0.58 11.76
C ARG A 51 -7.85 0.76 12.36
N GLU A 52 -8.68 1.75 12.14
CA GLU A 52 -8.55 3.09 12.71
C GLU A 52 -9.04 3.13 14.16
N ARG A 53 -8.78 4.25 14.86
CA ARG A 53 -9.16 4.42 16.28
C ARG A 53 -10.66 4.37 16.54
N ASP A 54 -11.48 4.72 15.55
CA ASP A 54 -12.94 4.63 15.62
C ASP A 54 -13.47 3.19 15.41
N GLY A 55 -12.57 2.26 15.09
CA GLY A 55 -12.88 0.84 14.85
C GLY A 55 -13.14 0.50 13.39
N GLU A 56 -13.24 1.49 12.50
CA GLU A 56 -13.43 1.26 11.07
C GLU A 56 -12.19 0.65 10.43
N VAL A 57 -12.38 -0.25 9.46
CA VAL A 57 -11.28 -0.88 8.73
C VAL A 57 -11.21 -0.34 7.30
N CYS A 58 -10.16 0.43 7.03
CA CYS A 58 -9.91 1.09 5.76
C CYS A 58 -8.82 0.35 4.97
N GLY A 59 -8.87 0.50 3.64
CA GLY A 59 -7.79 0.05 2.77
C GLY A 59 -6.73 1.14 2.66
N VAL A 60 -5.46 0.78 2.82
CA VAL A 60 -4.34 1.71 2.58
C VAL A 60 -3.43 1.13 1.51
N THR A 61 -3.12 1.94 0.50
CA THR A 61 -2.11 1.67 -0.52
C THR A 61 -0.86 2.49 -0.19
N CYS A 62 0.28 1.83 -0.05
CA CYS A 62 1.56 2.52 0.16
C CYS A 62 2.45 2.38 -1.08
N LEU A 63 3.09 3.49 -1.46
CA LEU A 63 4.15 3.53 -2.46
C LEU A 63 5.48 3.78 -1.78
N LEU A 64 6.48 2.98 -2.12
CA LEU A 64 7.84 3.13 -1.61
C LEU A 64 8.78 3.52 -2.74
N LYS A 65 9.64 4.52 -2.50
CA LYS A 65 10.61 5.00 -3.48
C LYS A 65 11.92 5.44 -2.81
N HIS A 66 13.06 5.15 -3.45
CA HIS A 66 14.35 5.76 -3.09
C HIS A 66 14.43 7.20 -3.64
N MET A 67 14.87 8.17 -2.84
CA MET A 67 15.42 9.41 -3.43
C MET A 67 16.90 9.22 -3.72
N HIS A 68 17.24 9.16 -5.01
CA HIS A 68 18.63 9.21 -5.47
C HIS A 68 19.27 10.62 -5.35
N HIS A 69 18.66 11.55 -4.60
CA HIS A 69 19.12 12.94 -4.52
C HIS A 69 20.04 13.23 -3.33
N HIS A 70 20.23 12.27 -2.41
CA HIS A 70 21.15 12.42 -1.30
C HIS A 70 22.22 11.32 -1.37
N GLU A 71 23.45 11.67 -0.95
CA GLU A 71 24.58 10.75 -0.86
C GLU A 71 24.33 9.59 0.12
N ASP A 72 23.25 9.66 0.90
CA ASP A 72 22.71 8.59 1.73
C ASP A 72 21.76 7.70 0.91
N THR A 73 22.27 6.58 0.39
CA THR A 73 21.51 5.63 -0.44
C THR A 73 20.48 4.81 0.36
N GLU A 74 20.37 5.01 1.67
CA GLU A 74 19.58 4.16 2.57
C GLU A 74 18.20 4.72 2.95
N THR A 75 17.88 5.97 2.60
CA THR A 75 16.58 6.57 2.96
C THR A 75 15.51 6.27 1.91
N LEU A 76 14.40 5.69 2.37
CA LEU A 76 13.22 5.39 1.57
C LEU A 76 12.08 6.34 1.93
N TYR A 77 11.23 6.63 0.95
CA TYR A 77 10.08 7.50 1.11
C TYR A 77 8.82 6.67 0.98
N LEU A 78 7.93 6.79 1.96
CA LEU A 78 6.61 6.19 1.94
C LEU A 78 5.58 7.24 1.56
N LYS A 79 4.67 6.89 0.66
CA LYS A 79 3.46 7.65 0.44
C LYS A 79 2.25 6.76 0.63
N GLU A 80 1.34 7.20 1.48
CA GLU A 80 0.10 6.49 1.80
C GLU A 80 -1.05 7.10 1.02
N PHE A 81 -1.99 6.23 0.64
CA PHE A 81 -3.25 6.58 0.01
C PHE A 81 -4.34 5.71 0.62
N HIS A 82 -5.32 6.34 1.27
CA HIS A 82 -6.52 5.65 1.71
C HIS A 82 -7.38 5.27 0.51
N ASP A 83 -8.22 4.24 0.65
CA ASP A 83 -9.08 3.75 -0.43
C ASP A 83 -10.05 4.80 -0.97
N ILE A 84 -10.36 5.83 -0.17
CA ILE A 84 -11.17 7.00 -0.56
C ILE A 84 -10.42 8.02 -1.44
N GLU A 85 -9.09 7.94 -1.53
CA GLU A 85 -8.27 8.87 -2.33
C GLU A 85 -8.11 8.44 -3.79
N GLY A 86 -8.81 7.37 -4.17
CA GLY A 86 -8.86 6.87 -5.54
C GLY A 86 -7.72 5.91 -5.88
N PRO A 87 -7.74 5.32 -7.09
CA PRO A 87 -6.86 4.22 -7.45
C PRO A 87 -5.47 4.70 -7.88
N TYR A 88 -4.49 4.57 -6.99
CA TYR A 88 -3.06 4.66 -7.34
C TYR A 88 -2.48 3.33 -7.81
N ALA A 89 -2.85 2.25 -7.12
CA ALA A 89 -2.56 0.88 -7.51
C ALA A 89 -3.78 0.02 -7.20
N ALA A 90 -4.24 -0.77 -8.18
CA ALA A 90 -5.53 -1.46 -8.10
C ALA A 90 -5.39 -2.98 -8.22
N PHE A 91 -4.49 -3.56 -7.42
CA PHE A 91 -4.23 -5.01 -7.38
C PHE A 91 -4.12 -5.56 -5.96
N ALA A 92 -4.74 -4.90 -4.99
CA ALA A 92 -4.78 -5.37 -3.60
C ALA A 92 -5.34 -6.81 -3.51
N PRO A 93 -4.74 -7.70 -2.71
CA PRO A 93 -5.23 -9.07 -2.54
C PRO A 93 -6.68 -9.13 -2.09
N VAL A 94 -7.45 -10.08 -2.63
CA VAL A 94 -8.87 -10.29 -2.25
C VAL A 94 -9.02 -10.53 -0.74
N ARG A 95 -8.05 -11.16 -0.08
CA ARG A 95 -8.09 -11.38 1.38
C ARG A 95 -8.05 -10.06 2.18
N ILE A 96 -7.31 -9.06 1.71
CA ILE A 96 -7.26 -7.72 2.33
C ILE A 96 -8.59 -7.01 2.12
N LEU A 97 -9.13 -7.07 0.90
CA LEU A 97 -10.44 -6.46 0.58
C LEU A 97 -11.59 -7.01 1.42
N ARG A 98 -11.49 -8.26 1.91
CA ARG A 98 -12.51 -8.91 2.75
C ARG A 98 -12.50 -8.42 4.20
N LEU A 99 -11.43 -7.77 4.64
CA LEU A 99 -11.30 -7.23 5.99
C LEU A 99 -11.88 -5.82 6.12
N LEU A 100 -12.07 -5.12 4.98
CA LEU A 100 -12.50 -3.73 4.97
C LEU A 100 -13.95 -3.58 5.41
N SER A 101 -14.21 -2.53 6.19
CA SER A 101 -15.56 -2.14 6.57
C SER A 101 -16.42 -1.83 5.33
N PRO A 102 -17.75 -2.08 5.37
CA PRO A 102 -18.67 -1.57 4.37
C PRO A 102 -18.52 -0.05 4.20
N THR A 103 -18.64 0.45 2.98
CA THR A 103 -18.56 1.88 2.69
C THR A 103 -19.53 2.25 1.56
N SER A 104 -20.05 3.47 1.59
CA SER A 104 -20.80 4.09 0.51
C SER A 104 -19.95 5.06 -0.32
N ASP A 105 -18.68 5.24 0.04
CA ASP A 105 -17.78 6.15 -0.65
C ASP A 105 -17.50 5.65 -2.08
N PRO A 106 -17.73 6.48 -3.12
CA PRO A 106 -17.63 6.05 -4.51
C PRO A 106 -16.19 5.71 -4.92
N GLU A 107 -15.18 6.38 -4.38
CA GLU A 107 -13.77 6.14 -4.71
C GLU A 107 -13.29 4.82 -4.10
N ALA A 108 -13.62 4.58 -2.84
CA ALA A 108 -13.34 3.30 -2.18
C ALA A 108 -14.04 2.13 -2.89
N LEU A 109 -15.31 2.31 -3.28
CA LEU A 109 -16.04 1.29 -4.03
C LEU A 109 -15.40 1.02 -5.40
N ALA A 110 -14.99 2.06 -6.11
CA ALA A 110 -14.31 1.96 -7.40
C ALA A 110 -12.96 1.24 -7.28
N TRP A 111 -12.10 1.64 -6.34
CA TRP A 111 -10.81 0.99 -6.09
C TRP A 111 -10.98 -0.48 -5.74
N ARG A 112 -11.88 -0.81 -4.81
CA ARG A 112 -12.17 -2.21 -4.42
C ARG A 112 -12.66 -3.03 -5.61
N ALA A 113 -13.47 -2.44 -6.50
CA ALA A 113 -13.94 -3.11 -7.70
C ALA A 113 -12.82 -3.38 -8.71
N GLN A 114 -11.91 -2.42 -8.92
CA GLN A 114 -10.75 -2.58 -9.78
C GLN A 114 -9.79 -3.67 -9.25
N CYS A 115 -9.50 -3.68 -7.94
CA CYS A 115 -8.71 -4.74 -7.31
C CYS A 115 -9.34 -6.13 -7.52
N ARG A 116 -10.67 -6.27 -7.35
CA ARG A 116 -11.36 -7.52 -7.64
C ARG A 116 -11.27 -7.91 -9.12
N ALA A 117 -11.41 -6.96 -10.04
CA ALA A 117 -11.33 -7.21 -11.47
C ALA A 117 -9.91 -7.67 -11.89
N PHE A 118 -8.87 -7.08 -11.31
CA PHE A 118 -7.47 -7.47 -11.53
C PHE A 118 -7.25 -8.95 -11.25
N TRP A 119 -7.76 -9.46 -10.12
CA TRP A 119 -7.56 -10.87 -9.75
C TRP A 119 -8.47 -11.84 -10.50
N ARG A 120 -9.63 -11.40 -11.01
CA ARG A 120 -10.57 -12.24 -11.77
C ARG A 120 -10.16 -12.45 -13.23
N THR A 121 -9.41 -11.50 -13.81
CA THR A 121 -9.06 -11.54 -15.24
C THR A 121 -7.72 -12.23 -15.43
N PRO A 122 -7.61 -13.33 -16.21
CA PRO A 122 -6.31 -13.96 -16.47
C PRO A 122 -5.36 -13.08 -17.29
N GLY A 123 -5.91 -12.18 -18.12
CA GLY A 123 -5.16 -11.29 -19.02
C GLY A 123 -4.55 -10.04 -18.36
N SER A 124 -5.09 -9.56 -17.24
CA SER A 124 -4.51 -8.44 -16.48
C SER A 124 -3.12 -8.78 -15.94
N ARG A 125 -2.91 -10.05 -15.55
CA ARG A 125 -1.62 -10.56 -15.06
C ARG A 125 -0.55 -10.73 -16.15
N ARG A 126 -0.92 -10.62 -17.43
CA ARG A 126 0.05 -10.71 -18.55
C ARG A 126 0.87 -9.43 -18.70
N HIS A 127 0.31 -8.29 -18.32
CA HIS A 127 0.98 -6.98 -18.46
C HIS A 127 1.67 -6.54 -17.17
N PHE A 128 1.12 -6.96 -16.02
CA PHE A 128 1.71 -6.71 -14.72
C PHE A 128 1.46 -7.92 -13.81
N ASN A 129 2.53 -8.60 -13.41
CA ASN A 129 2.46 -9.73 -12.50
C ASN A 129 3.09 -9.31 -11.16
N PRO A 130 2.29 -8.88 -10.16
CA PRO A 130 2.82 -8.39 -8.91
C PRO A 130 3.56 -9.51 -8.19
N VAL A 131 4.86 -9.33 -8.00
CA VAL A 131 5.74 -10.31 -7.35
C VAL A 131 5.74 -10.01 -5.86
N PRO A 132 5.21 -10.91 -5.00
CA PRO A 132 5.27 -10.70 -3.56
C PRO A 132 6.73 -10.60 -3.11
N MET A 133 7.07 -9.53 -2.39
CA MET A 133 8.39 -9.44 -1.77
C MET A 133 8.52 -10.53 -0.71
N LYS A 134 9.59 -11.33 -0.81
CA LYS A 134 9.86 -12.46 0.09
C LYS A 134 10.57 -12.07 1.38
N ARG A 135 10.95 -10.79 1.54
CA ARG A 135 11.77 -10.30 2.65
C ARG A 135 11.01 -9.26 3.44
#